data_AF-A0A966PL23-F1
#
_entry.id   AF-A0A966PL23-F1
#
_cell.length_a   1.000
_cell.length_b   1.000
_cell.length_c   1.000
_cell.angle_alpha   90.00
_cell.angle_beta   90.00
_cell.angle_gamma   90.00
#
_symmetry.space_group_name_H-M   'P 1'
#
loop_
_entity.id
_entity.type
_entity.pdbx_description
1 polymer ?
#
loop_
_entity_poly.entity_id
_entity_poly.type
_entity_poly.pdbx_seq_one_letter_code
_entity_poly.pdbx_strand_id
1 'polypeptide(L)'
;MSHAEQTSNSGDLRHAISELWERRRDEILAMVDSAIGLAEAANFVDDADDTTLSAVTDLRNITHQLIGILGVFGIDEVRSLMTEIDTDANRALDRRNAERTGDHLRHLRGLLEERPGASATPEDHRPR
;
A
#
# COMPACT_ATOMS: atom_id res chain seq x y z
N MET A 1 34.61 9.18 -8.95
CA MET A 1 33.18 8.89 -9.19
C MET A 1 32.45 10.20 -9.06
N SER A 2 31.95 10.73 -10.18
CA SER A 2 31.52 12.12 -10.29
C SER A 2 30.02 12.25 -10.07
N HIS A 3 29.57 13.35 -9.45
CA HIS A 3 28.16 13.68 -9.18
C HIS A 3 27.22 13.50 -10.40
N ALA A 4 27.73 13.61 -11.63
CA ALA A 4 26.98 13.47 -12.87
C ALA A 4 26.51 12.02 -13.17
N GLU A 5 27.23 10.99 -12.70
CA GLU A 5 26.81 9.58 -12.89
C GLU A 5 25.65 9.21 -11.94
N GLN A 6 25.64 9.77 -10.73
CA GLN A 6 24.58 9.52 -9.73
C GLN A 6 23.24 10.14 -10.13
N THR A 7 23.25 11.30 -10.79
CA THR A 7 22.03 11.96 -11.29
C THR A 7 21.42 11.23 -12.49
N SER A 8 22.24 10.70 -13.39
CA SER A 8 21.78 9.90 -14.53
C SER A 8 21.15 8.58 -14.05
N ASN A 9 21.84 7.86 -13.16
CA ASN A 9 21.36 6.58 -12.64
C ASN A 9 20.07 6.72 -11.81
N SER A 10 19.89 7.84 -11.10
CA SER A 10 18.64 8.15 -10.39
C SER A 10 17.49 8.58 -11.31
N GLY A 11 17.79 9.08 -12.52
CA GLY A 11 16.78 9.39 -13.53
C GLY A 11 16.22 8.13 -14.16
N ASP A 12 17.11 7.22 -14.58
CA ASP A 12 16.74 5.93 -15.19
C ASP A 12 15.97 5.03 -14.21
N LEU A 13 16.36 5.01 -12.94
CA LEU A 13 15.65 4.27 -11.90
C LEU A 13 14.22 4.80 -11.66
N ARG A 14 14.05 6.12 -11.56
CA ARG A 14 12.72 6.73 -11.37
C ARG A 14 11.81 6.51 -12.57
N HIS A 15 12.38 6.52 -13.77
CA HIS A 15 11.65 6.20 -15.00
C HIS A 15 11.20 4.74 -15.02
N ALA A 16 12.11 3.79 -14.74
CA ALA A 16 11.78 2.37 -14.68
C ALA A 16 10.73 2.03 -13.61
N ILE A 17 10.80 2.68 -12.43
CA ILE A 17 9.78 2.54 -11.38
C ILE A 17 8.42 3.07 -11.85
N SER A 18 8.40 4.19 -12.59
CA SER A 18 7.17 4.74 -13.15
C SER A 18 6.55 3.83 -14.21
N GLU A 19 7.35 3.24 -15.11
CA GLU A 19 6.84 2.29 -16.11
C GLU A 19 6.33 0.99 -15.47
N LEU A 20 7.02 0.51 -14.43
CA LEU A 20 6.59 -0.64 -13.66
C LEU A 20 5.25 -0.36 -12.96
N TRP A 21 5.09 0.86 -12.42
CA TRP A 21 3.84 1.31 -11.81
C TRP A 21 2.69 1.29 -12.83
N GLU A 22 2.85 1.94 -13.98
CA GLU A 22 1.80 1.98 -15.01
C GLU A 22 1.39 0.57 -15.49
N ARG A 23 2.34 -0.36 -15.57
CA ARG A 23 2.07 -1.74 -16.00
C ARG A 23 1.34 -2.57 -14.93
N ARG A 24 1.60 -2.31 -13.64
CA ARG A 24 1.08 -3.12 -12.53
C ARG A 24 0.01 -2.43 -11.70
N ARG A 25 -0.31 -1.17 -11.98
CA ARG A 25 -1.28 -0.38 -11.21
C ARG A 25 -2.60 -1.12 -11.02
N ASP A 26 -3.19 -1.60 -12.11
CA ASP A 26 -4.51 -2.23 -12.06
C ASP A 26 -4.49 -3.57 -11.26
N GLU A 27 -3.36 -4.29 -11.31
CA GLU A 27 -3.13 -5.50 -10.49
C GLU A 27 -3.03 -5.13 -8.99
N ILE A 28 -2.27 -4.10 -8.67
CA ILE A 28 -2.10 -3.60 -7.29
C ILE A 28 -3.45 -3.11 -6.74
N LEU A 29 -4.21 -2.34 -7.52
CA LEU A 29 -5.54 -1.86 -7.13
C LEU A 29 -6.51 -3.02 -6.90
N ALA A 30 -6.51 -4.04 -7.76
CA ALA A 30 -7.34 -5.23 -7.58
C ALA A 30 -6.97 -6.03 -6.30
N MET A 31 -5.68 -6.08 -5.94
CA MET A 31 -5.24 -6.68 -4.68
C MET A 31 -5.71 -5.87 -3.45
N VAL A 32 -5.67 -4.53 -3.53
CA VAL A 32 -6.20 -3.66 -2.47
C VAL A 32 -7.71 -3.81 -2.33
N ASP A 33 -8.45 -3.85 -3.44
CA ASP A 33 -9.90 -4.10 -3.43
C ASP A 33 -10.25 -5.46 -2.79
N SER A 34 -9.46 -6.49 -3.10
CA SER A 34 -9.62 -7.82 -2.49
C SER A 34 -9.36 -7.78 -0.98
N ALA A 35 -8.34 -7.04 -0.53
CA ALA A 35 -8.05 -6.86 0.89
C ALA A 35 -9.18 -6.11 1.62
N ILE A 36 -9.79 -5.10 0.99
CA ILE A 36 -10.95 -4.39 1.55
C ILE A 36 -12.12 -5.36 1.76
N GLY A 37 -12.45 -6.19 0.77
CA GLY A 37 -13.52 -7.18 0.89
C GLY A 37 -13.28 -8.21 1.99
N LEU A 38 -12.03 -8.62 2.21
CA LEU A 38 -11.66 -9.54 3.29
C LEU A 38 -11.74 -8.87 4.67
N ALA A 39 -11.33 -7.60 4.79
CA ALA A 39 -11.48 -6.82 6.03
C ALA A 39 -12.96 -6.61 6.38
N GLU A 40 -13.81 -6.36 5.38
CA GLU A 40 -15.26 -6.27 5.57
C GLU A 40 -15.86 -7.61 6.02
N ALA A 41 -15.47 -8.72 5.39
CA ALA A 41 -15.90 -10.06 5.81
C ALA A 41 -15.47 -10.38 7.25
N ALA A 42 -14.25 -9.99 7.65
CA ALA A 42 -13.76 -10.15 9.01
C ALA A 42 -14.49 -9.26 10.04
N ASN A 43 -15.12 -8.16 9.61
CA ASN A 43 -15.85 -7.24 10.49
C ASN A 43 -17.23 -7.76 10.94
N PHE A 44 -17.81 -8.74 10.25
CA PHE A 44 -19.20 -9.16 10.47
C PHE A 44 -19.47 -10.00 11.74
N VAL A 45 -18.52 -10.13 12.66
CA VAL A 45 -18.50 -11.34 13.50
C VAL A 45 -18.52 -11.05 15.01
N ASP A 46 -19.60 -11.52 15.64
CA ASP A 46 -19.74 -11.71 17.10
C ASP A 46 -19.33 -13.14 17.53
N ASP A 47 -19.22 -14.11 16.60
CA ASP A 47 -18.87 -15.52 16.84
C ASP A 47 -17.85 -16.02 15.79
N ALA A 48 -16.58 -16.18 16.17
CA ALA A 48 -15.49 -16.55 15.26
C ALA A 48 -15.65 -17.97 14.69
N ASP A 49 -16.25 -18.08 13.50
CA ASP A 49 -16.32 -19.32 12.73
C ASP A 49 -15.07 -19.55 11.86
N ASP A 50 -14.92 -20.76 11.31
CA ASP A 50 -13.78 -21.12 10.44
C ASP A 50 -13.66 -20.24 9.20
N THR A 51 -14.77 -19.69 8.69
CA THR A 51 -14.80 -18.77 7.54
C THR A 51 -14.11 -17.46 7.88
N THR A 52 -14.35 -16.95 9.07
CA THR A 52 -13.74 -15.72 9.60
C THR A 52 -12.23 -15.89 9.76
N LEU A 53 -11.79 -17.01 10.32
CA LEU A 53 -10.36 -17.33 10.48
C LEU A 53 -9.65 -17.45 9.13
N SER A 54 -10.32 -18.00 8.11
CA SER A 54 -9.80 -18.03 6.74
C SER A 54 -9.66 -16.63 6.16
N ALA A 55 -10.70 -15.80 6.27
CA ALA A 55 -10.68 -14.43 5.75
C ALA A 55 -9.59 -13.56 6.41
N VAL A 56 -9.39 -13.70 7.72
CA VAL A 56 -8.30 -13.05 8.46
C VAL A 56 -6.92 -13.51 7.97
N THR A 57 -6.76 -14.81 7.72
CA THR A 57 -5.50 -15.36 7.22
C THR A 57 -5.19 -14.85 5.80
N ASP A 58 -6.20 -14.83 4.93
CA ASP A 58 -6.07 -14.33 3.57
C ASP A 58 -5.79 -12.82 3.54
N LEU A 59 -6.46 -12.04 4.40
CA LEU A 59 -6.21 -10.62 4.57
C LEU A 59 -4.75 -10.35 4.96
N ARG A 60 -4.22 -11.10 5.93
CA ARG A 60 -2.82 -10.98 6.34
C ARG A 60 -1.86 -11.34 5.21
N ASN A 61 -2.16 -12.39 4.45
CA ASN A 61 -1.33 -12.82 3.32
C ASN A 61 -1.28 -11.75 2.21
N ILE A 62 -2.44 -11.19 1.83
CA ILE A 62 -2.52 -10.13 0.81
C ILE A 62 -1.84 -8.85 1.31
N THR A 63 -2.04 -8.49 2.58
CA THR A 63 -1.36 -7.35 3.21
C THR A 63 0.15 -7.50 3.11
N HIS A 64 0.73 -8.64 3.51
CA HIS A 64 2.18 -8.86 3.39
C HIS A 64 2.68 -8.78 1.94
N GLN A 65 1.92 -9.28 0.97
CA GLN A 65 2.27 -9.18 -0.45
C GLN A 65 2.26 -7.72 -0.91
N LEU A 66 1.26 -6.93 -0.51
CA LEU A 66 1.19 -5.50 -0.78
C LEU A 66 2.37 -4.75 -0.16
N ILE A 67 2.83 -5.10 1.05
CA ILE A 67 4.03 -4.49 1.66
C ILE A 67 5.24 -4.70 0.75
N GLY A 68 5.44 -5.94 0.29
CA GLY A 68 6.56 -6.29 -0.58
C GLY A 68 6.53 -5.54 -1.92
N ILE A 69 5.35 -5.45 -2.54
CA ILE A 69 5.18 -4.77 -3.84
C ILE A 69 5.33 -3.26 -3.67
N LEU A 70 4.64 -2.65 -2.72
CA LEU A 70 4.63 -1.21 -2.49
C LEU A 70 5.97 -0.68 -1.98
N GLY A 71 6.71 -1.50 -1.24
CA GLY A 71 8.08 -1.19 -0.81
C GLY A 71 9.02 -0.88 -1.97
N VAL A 72 8.81 -1.49 -3.15
CA VAL A 72 9.63 -1.26 -4.36
C VAL A 72 9.41 0.14 -4.93
N PHE A 73 8.22 0.74 -4.74
CA PHE A 73 7.89 2.06 -5.27
C PHE A 73 8.39 3.21 -4.38
N GLY A 74 8.87 2.92 -3.17
CA GLY A 74 9.55 3.92 -2.32
C GLY A 74 8.64 5.06 -1.84
N ILE A 75 7.34 4.83 -1.77
CA ILE A 75 6.35 5.84 -1.38
C ILE A 75 6.28 5.86 0.15
N ASP A 76 6.89 6.86 0.80
CA ASP A 76 7.01 6.92 2.26
C ASP A 76 5.66 6.95 2.98
N GLU A 77 4.66 7.61 2.39
CA GLU A 77 3.29 7.66 2.90
C GLU A 77 2.62 6.28 2.87
N VAL A 78 2.81 5.52 1.78
CA VAL A 78 2.37 4.13 1.68
C VAL A 78 3.13 3.25 2.67
N ARG A 79 4.42 3.48 2.90
CA ARG A 79 5.20 2.69 3.86
C ARG A 79 4.68 2.86 5.30
N SER A 80 4.34 4.09 5.70
CA SER A 80 3.75 4.35 7.02
C SER A 80 2.40 3.63 7.17
N LEU A 81 1.51 3.82 6.20
CA LEU A 81 0.19 3.22 6.19
C LEU A 81 0.26 1.68 6.18
N MET A 82 1.16 1.10 5.39
CA MET A 82 1.38 -0.35 5.34
C MET A 82 1.91 -0.94 6.65
N THR A 83 2.69 -0.18 7.42
CA THR A 83 3.15 -0.60 8.75
C THR A 83 2.00 -0.64 9.75
N GLU A 84 1.07 0.31 9.65
CA GLU A 84 -0.16 0.33 10.47
C GLU A 84 -1.10 -0.82 10.08
N ILE A 85 -1.30 -1.08 8.78
CA ILE A 85 -2.08 -2.22 8.29
C ILE A 85 -1.48 -3.54 8.78
N ASP A 86 -0.16 -3.73 8.71
CA ASP A 86 0.51 -4.92 9.22
C ASP A 86 0.35 -5.11 10.73
N THR A 87 0.46 -4.01 11.48
CA THR A 87 0.28 -4.02 12.93
C THR A 87 -1.15 -4.40 13.32
N ASP A 88 -2.14 -3.82 12.65
CA ASP A 88 -3.55 -4.05 12.93
C ASP A 88 -3.99 -5.46 12.45
N ALA A 89 -3.45 -5.97 11.34
CA ALA A 89 -3.70 -7.32 10.84
C ALA A 89 -3.02 -8.43 11.68
N ASN A 90 -1.91 -8.11 12.35
CA ASN A 90 -1.19 -9.06 13.22
C ASN A 90 -1.70 -9.05 14.68
N ARG A 91 -2.35 -7.97 15.13
CA ARG A 91 -3.16 -8.02 16.34
C ARG A 91 -4.35 -8.91 16.07
N ALA A 92 -4.72 -9.78 17.02
CA ALA A 92 -5.92 -10.61 16.92
C ALA A 92 -7.05 -9.73 16.39
N LEU A 93 -7.52 -10.04 15.17
CA LEU A 93 -8.45 -9.22 14.42
C LEU A 93 -9.79 -9.25 15.15
N ASP A 94 -9.93 -8.39 16.15
CA ASP A 94 -11.23 -8.00 16.69
C ASP A 94 -11.91 -7.07 15.68
N ARG A 95 -13.22 -6.94 15.82
CA ARG A 95 -14.07 -6.11 14.97
C ARG A 95 -13.47 -4.71 14.72
N ARG A 96 -12.87 -4.11 15.75
CA ARG A 96 -12.31 -2.75 15.68
C ARG A 96 -11.02 -2.71 14.86
N ASN A 97 -10.17 -3.74 14.97
CA ASN A 97 -8.97 -3.84 14.15
C ASN A 97 -9.33 -4.12 12.69
N ALA A 98 -10.37 -4.93 12.42
CA ALA A 98 -10.85 -5.19 11.05
C ALA A 98 -11.39 -3.92 10.38
N GLU A 99 -12.20 -3.13 11.09
CA GLU A 99 -12.69 -1.83 10.62
C GLU A 99 -11.53 -0.89 10.29
N ARG A 100 -10.55 -0.76 11.19
CA ARG A 100 -9.37 0.09 10.98
C ARG A 100 -8.52 -0.37 9.80
N THR A 101 -8.26 -1.67 9.68
CA THR A 101 -7.55 -2.23 8.54
C THR A 101 -8.27 -1.92 7.23
N GLY A 102 -9.60 -2.08 7.19
CA GLY A 102 -10.41 -1.71 6.02
C GLY A 102 -10.32 -0.22 5.67
N ASP A 103 -10.37 0.67 6.66
CA ASP A 103 -10.23 2.11 6.46
C ASP A 103 -8.85 2.50 5.93
N HIS A 104 -7.78 1.91 6.49
CA HIS A 104 -6.42 2.12 5.99
C HIS A 104 -6.27 1.62 4.54
N LEU A 105 -6.87 0.47 4.19
CA LEU A 105 -6.83 -0.06 2.81
C LEU A 105 -7.61 0.83 1.83
N ARG A 106 -8.75 1.41 2.25
CA ARG A 106 -9.49 2.40 1.42
C ARG A 106 -8.69 3.68 1.23
N HIS A 107 -8.00 4.14 2.27
CA HIS A 107 -7.11 5.29 2.16
C HIS A 107 -5.94 5.00 1.20
N LEU A 108 -5.33 3.81 1.33
CA LEU A 108 -4.29 3.35 0.43
C LEU A 108 -4.78 3.32 -1.02
N ARG A 109 -5.98 2.79 -1.27
CA ARG A 109 -6.59 2.75 -2.60
C ARG A 109 -6.67 4.16 -3.21
N GLY A 110 -7.13 5.15 -2.44
CA GLY A 110 -7.18 6.55 -2.90
C GLY A 110 -5.80 7.10 -3.25
N LEU A 111 -4.79 6.87 -2.39
CA LEU A 111 -3.41 7.27 -2.66
C LEU A 111 -2.81 6.59 -3.89
N LEU A 112 -3.18 5.34 -4.17
CA LEU A 112 -2.70 4.61 -5.35
C LEU A 112 -3.44 5.01 -6.63
N GLU A 113 -4.71 5.42 -6.54
CA GLU A 113 -5.42 6.05 -7.67
C GLU A 113 -4.78 7.41 -8.03
N GLU A 114 -4.32 8.16 -7.04
CA GLU A 114 -3.52 9.37 -7.19
C GLU A 114 -2.04 9.04 -7.44
N ARG A 115 -1.70 8.60 -8.67
CA ARG A 115 -0.34 8.24 -9.14
C ARG A 115 0.80 8.60 -8.16
N PRO A 116 1.51 7.61 -7.59
CA PRO A 116 2.66 7.89 -6.76
C PRO A 116 3.74 8.59 -7.58
N GLY A 117 4.00 9.85 -7.25
CA GLY A 117 4.88 10.74 -8.02
C GLY A 117 4.21 11.97 -8.64
N ALA A 118 2.90 12.16 -8.47
CA ALA A 118 2.24 13.43 -8.80
C ALA A 118 2.61 14.58 -7.83
N SER A 119 3.10 14.26 -6.63
CA SER A 119 3.52 15.24 -5.63
C SER A 119 4.98 15.02 -5.21
N ALA A 120 5.89 15.50 -6.05
CA ALA A 120 7.21 16.03 -5.68
C ALA A 120 7.90 16.54 -6.95
N THR A 121 7.27 17.47 -7.68
CA THR A 121 8.11 18.54 -8.21
C THR A 121 8.58 19.31 -6.98
N PRO A 122 9.89 19.40 -6.68
CA PRO A 122 10.37 20.52 -5.91
C PRO A 122 10.00 21.75 -6.74
N GLU A 123 8.84 22.34 -6.48
CA GLU A 123 8.52 23.68 -6.93
C GLU A 123 9.60 24.57 -6.34
N ASP A 124 10.61 24.83 -7.17
CA ASP A 124 11.44 26.02 -7.29
C ASP A 124 11.12 27.10 -6.25
N HIS A 125 11.45 26.84 -4.98
CA HIS A 125 11.55 27.89 -3.97
C HIS A 125 12.85 28.63 -4.23
N ARG A 126 12.83 29.46 -5.27
CA ARG A 126 13.82 30.50 -5.50
C ARG A 126 13.25 31.79 -4.90
N PRO A 127 13.61 32.17 -3.66
CA PRO A 127 13.32 33.51 -3.19
C PRO A 127 14.10 34.49 -4.06
N ARG A 128 13.39 35.47 -4.61
CA ARG A 128 13.98 36.64 -5.27
C ARG A 128 14.69 37.53 -4.27
#